data_AF-A0A945TFX3-F1
#
_entry.id   AF-A0A945TFX3-F1
#
_cell.length_a   1.000
_cell.length_b   1.000
_cell.length_c   1.000
_cell.angle_alpha   90.00
_cell.angle_beta   90.00
_cell.angle_gamma   90.00
#
_symmetry.space_group_name_H-M   'P 1'
#
loop_
_entity.id
_entity.type
_entity.pdbx_description
1 polymer ?
#
loop_
_entity_poly.entity_id
_entity_poly.type
_entity_poly.pdbx_seq_one_letter_code
_entity_poly.pdbx_strand_id
1 'polypeptide(L)'
;MYSPAGKRPDAEAYISYADALFSAYEDRLENLGEGPDTKVPGNTSHLCVTDSQGNVVSLTQTIMSAFGSRIMLPDSGILMNNGMMWFDPRPGGPNSVLGGRRPLCKLSEN
;
A
#
# COMPACT_ATOMS: atom_id res chain seq x y z
N MET A 1 -27.19 1.68 9.36
CA MET A 1 -26.81 1.07 8.07
C MET A 1 -27.67 1.72 7.00
N TYR A 2 -27.09 2.49 6.09
CA TYR A 2 -27.82 3.24 5.06
C TYR A 2 -28.60 2.28 4.13
N SER A 3 -29.83 2.64 3.77
CA SER A 3 -30.67 1.91 2.83
C SER A 3 -31.14 2.86 1.73
N PRO A 4 -30.72 2.68 0.46
CA PRO A 4 -31.02 3.62 -0.60
C PRO A 4 -32.49 3.62 -0.98
N ALA A 5 -33.08 4.80 -1.15
CA ALA A 5 -34.45 4.97 -1.63
C ALA A 5 -34.59 4.88 -3.17
N GLY A 6 -33.48 4.83 -3.93
CA GLY A 6 -33.47 4.84 -5.39
C GLY A 6 -32.29 4.10 -6.03
N LYS A 7 -32.25 4.07 -7.39
CA LYS A 7 -31.23 3.35 -8.18
C LYS A 7 -29.85 4.03 -8.21
N ARG A 8 -29.72 5.25 -7.68
CA ARG A 8 -28.48 6.04 -7.69
C ARG A 8 -28.18 6.53 -6.27
N PRO A 9 -26.90 6.69 -5.90
CA PRO A 9 -26.52 7.30 -4.63
C PRO A 9 -27.15 8.68 -4.48
N ASP A 10 -27.82 8.91 -3.36
CA ASP A 10 -28.28 10.24 -2.92
C ASP A 10 -27.24 10.89 -1.98
N ALA A 11 -27.55 12.08 -1.47
CA ALA A 11 -26.63 12.81 -0.59
C ALA A 11 -26.26 12.02 0.68
N GLU A 12 -27.21 11.29 1.26
CA GLU A 12 -26.96 10.46 2.45
C GLU A 12 -26.05 9.26 2.15
N ALA A 13 -26.16 8.66 0.96
CA ALA A 13 -25.20 7.67 0.49
C ALA A 13 -23.78 8.24 0.42
N TYR A 14 -23.60 9.43 -0.16
CA TYR A 14 -22.27 10.03 -0.28
C TYR A 14 -21.66 10.38 1.08
N ILE A 15 -22.46 10.85 2.04
CA ILE A 15 -22.02 11.06 3.42
C ILE A 15 -21.58 9.73 4.04
N SER A 16 -22.40 8.69 3.90
CA SER A 16 -22.07 7.35 4.41
C SER A 16 -20.79 6.78 3.80
N TYR A 17 -20.52 7.03 2.52
CA TYR A 17 -19.27 6.64 1.87
C TYR A 17 -18.08 7.43 2.40
N ALA A 18 -18.24 8.74 2.60
CA ALA A 18 -17.18 9.57 3.17
C ALA A 18 -16.82 9.09 4.58
N ASP A 19 -17.82 8.88 5.44
CA ASP A 19 -17.62 8.39 6.81
C ASP A 19 -16.94 7.02 6.83
N ALA A 20 -17.37 6.09 5.96
CA ALA A 20 -16.76 4.78 5.84
C ALA A 20 -15.30 4.87 5.36
N LEU A 21 -15.01 5.74 4.40
CA LEU A 21 -13.65 5.95 3.90
C LEU A 21 -12.74 6.56 4.96
N PHE A 22 -13.22 7.57 5.69
CA PHE A 22 -12.45 8.19 6.77
C PHE A 22 -12.19 7.20 7.90
N SER A 23 -13.21 6.49 8.37
CA SER A 23 -13.07 5.48 9.43
C SER A 23 -12.12 4.36 9.02
N ALA A 24 -12.20 3.85 7.78
CA ALA A 24 -11.28 2.85 7.28
C ALA A 24 -9.84 3.38 7.16
N TYR A 25 -9.67 4.66 6.83
CA TYR A 25 -8.36 5.29 6.73
C TYR A 25 -7.72 5.51 8.10
N GLU A 26 -8.51 5.91 9.10
CA GLU A 26 -8.08 6.03 10.50
C GLU A 26 -7.62 4.68 11.05
N ASP A 27 -8.45 3.63 10.93
CA ASP A 27 -8.07 2.27 11.34
C ASP A 27 -6.80 1.79 10.63
N ARG A 28 -6.69 2.08 9.34
CA ARG A 28 -5.48 1.76 8.58
C ARG A 28 -4.25 2.44 9.19
N LEU A 29 -4.31 3.73 9.48
CA LEU A 29 -3.16 4.47 9.99
C LEU A 29 -2.73 3.99 11.38
N GLU A 30 -3.68 3.63 12.23
CA GLU A 30 -3.39 3.14 13.58
C GLU A 30 -2.89 1.70 13.59
N ASN A 31 -3.50 0.83 12.78
CA ASN A 31 -3.37 -0.61 12.94
C ASN A 31 -2.73 -1.32 11.76
N LEU A 32 -2.58 -0.70 10.58
CA LEU A 32 -2.22 -1.41 9.34
C LEU A 32 -1.22 -0.65 8.46
N GLY A 33 -0.71 0.48 8.94
CA GLY A 33 0.29 1.30 8.26
C GLY A 33 1.68 0.69 8.30
N GLU A 34 2.60 1.27 7.52
CA GLU A 34 4.04 1.12 7.76
C GLU A 34 4.57 2.42 8.37
N GLY A 35 5.21 2.33 9.52
CA GLY A 35 5.80 3.46 10.22
C GLY A 35 6.62 3.00 11.44
N PRO A 36 7.51 3.85 11.96
CA PRO A 36 8.38 3.48 13.08
C PRO A 36 7.62 3.14 14.37
N ASP A 37 6.39 3.67 14.52
CA ASP A 37 5.54 3.49 15.70
C ASP A 37 4.33 2.57 15.45
N THR A 38 4.31 1.80 14.35
CA THR A 38 3.19 0.89 14.07
C THR A 38 3.27 -0.34 14.96
N LYS A 39 2.14 -0.73 15.58
CA LYS A 39 2.05 -1.95 16.41
C LYS A 39 2.22 -3.25 15.61
N VAL A 40 2.27 -3.16 14.28
CA VAL A 40 2.36 -4.29 13.37
C VAL A 40 3.79 -4.43 12.83
N PRO A 41 4.33 -5.65 12.73
CA PRO A 41 5.62 -5.90 12.10
C PRO A 41 5.69 -5.34 10.67
N GLY A 42 6.89 -4.96 10.23
CA GLY A 42 7.12 -4.53 8.84
C GLY A 42 6.78 -5.64 7.84
N ASN A 43 6.37 -5.26 6.62
CA ASN A 43 5.89 -6.21 5.60
C ASN A 43 6.88 -6.36 4.45
N THR A 44 8.16 -6.34 4.82
CA THR A 44 9.30 -6.50 3.92
C THR A 44 10.02 -7.79 4.29
N SER A 45 10.25 -8.64 3.30
CA SER A 45 11.04 -9.87 3.46
C SER A 45 12.41 -9.67 2.84
N HIS A 46 13.44 -10.13 3.53
CA HIS A 46 14.81 -10.11 3.06
C HIS A 46 15.37 -11.53 3.03
N LEU A 47 16.05 -11.89 1.94
CA LEU A 47 16.65 -13.20 1.74
C LEU A 47 18.09 -13.02 1.24
N CYS A 48 19.02 -13.70 1.91
CA CYS A 48 20.41 -13.81 1.47
C CYS A 48 20.71 -15.26 1.10
N VAL A 49 21.34 -15.47 -0.06
CA VAL A 49 21.77 -16.78 -0.55
C VAL A 49 23.21 -16.70 -1.00
N THR A 50 23.99 -17.73 -0.67
CA THR A 50 25.32 -17.97 -1.21
C THR A 50 25.42 -19.39 -1.74
N ASP A 51 26.15 -19.60 -2.84
CA ASP A 51 26.40 -20.92 -3.41
C ASP A 51 27.88 -21.32 -3.35
N SER A 52 28.17 -22.59 -3.66
CA SER A 52 29.52 -23.15 -3.61
C SER A 52 30.45 -22.63 -4.72
N GLN A 53 29.92 -21.97 -5.74
CA GLN A 53 30.71 -21.33 -6.79
C GLN A 53 31.08 -19.88 -6.43
N GLY A 54 30.59 -19.39 -5.29
CA GLY A 54 30.85 -18.04 -4.78
C GLY A 54 29.84 -17.00 -5.27
N ASN A 55 28.70 -17.40 -5.86
CA ASN A 55 27.65 -16.44 -6.17
C ASN A 55 26.94 -16.02 -4.88
N VAL A 56 26.61 -14.73 -4.79
CA VAL A 56 25.90 -14.16 -3.64
C VAL A 56 24.70 -13.36 -4.15
N VAL A 57 23.53 -13.58 -3.53
CA VAL A 57 22.30 -12.83 -3.77
C VAL A 57 21.82 -12.25 -2.46
N SER A 58 21.56 -10.94 -2.47
CA SER A 58 20.82 -10.23 -1.43
C SER A 58 19.53 -9.71 -2.05
N LEU A 59 18.38 -10.12 -1.54
CA LEU A 59 17.07 -9.80 -2.10
C LEU A 59 16.16 -9.20 -1.03
N THR A 60 15.76 -7.95 -1.24
CA THR A 60 14.73 -7.28 -0.46
C THR A 60 13.45 -7.15 -1.28
N GLN A 61 12.35 -7.74 -0.80
CA GLN A 61 11.04 -7.68 -1.44
C GLN A 61 9.97 -7.16 -0.47
N THR A 62 9.08 -6.30 -0.96
CA THR A 62 7.99 -5.74 -0.17
C THR A 62 6.73 -5.52 -1.00
N ILE A 63 5.58 -5.58 -0.35
CA ILE A 63 4.31 -5.06 -0.87
C ILE A 63 3.87 -3.78 -0.12
N MET A 64 4.78 -3.19 0.66
CA MET A 64 4.63 -2.04 1.55
C MET A 64 3.77 -2.35 2.79
N SER A 65 2.47 -2.06 2.81
CA SER A 65 1.65 -2.35 3.98
C SER A 65 1.29 -3.85 4.08
N ALA A 66 0.73 -4.29 5.22
CA ALA A 66 0.24 -5.65 5.39
C ALA A 66 -0.81 -5.96 4.32
N PHE A 67 -0.57 -7.02 3.53
CA PHE A 67 -1.36 -7.39 2.34
C PHE A 67 -1.43 -6.31 1.23
N GLY A 68 -0.52 -5.35 1.25
CA GLY A 68 -0.38 -4.30 0.23
C GLY A 68 -1.61 -3.41 0.11
N SER A 69 -2.15 -3.34 -1.11
CA SER A 69 -3.40 -2.61 -1.40
C SER A 69 -4.66 -3.37 -1.01
N ARG A 70 -4.54 -4.64 -0.60
CA ARG A 70 -5.66 -5.59 -0.40
C ARG A 70 -6.48 -5.87 -1.65
N ILE A 71 -5.96 -5.49 -2.82
CA ILE A 71 -6.52 -5.86 -4.11
C ILE A 71 -5.76 -7.07 -4.64
N MET A 72 -6.50 -8.15 -4.84
CA MET A 72 -6.00 -9.36 -5.47
C MET A 72 -6.41 -9.35 -6.94
N LEU A 73 -5.46 -9.65 -7.84
CA LEU A 73 -5.77 -9.83 -9.25
C LEU A 73 -6.64 -11.09 -9.41
N PRO A 74 -7.81 -11.00 -10.08
CA PRO A 74 -8.79 -12.08 -10.09
C PRO A 74 -8.27 -13.36 -10.74
N ASP A 75 -7.47 -13.23 -11.80
CA ASP A 75 -7.02 -14.40 -12.58
C ASP A 75 -5.77 -15.06 -11.98
N SER A 76 -4.86 -14.29 -11.39
CA SER A 76 -3.57 -14.78 -10.90
C SER A 76 -3.52 -15.03 -9.40
N GLY A 77 -4.47 -14.47 -8.64
CA GLY A 77 -4.45 -14.52 -7.17
C GLY A 77 -3.32 -13.69 -6.55
N ILE A 78 -2.59 -12.90 -7.33
CA ILE A 78 -1.48 -12.08 -6.84
C ILE A 78 -2.03 -10.82 -6.16
N LEU A 79 -1.54 -10.54 -4.96
CA LEU A 79 -1.82 -9.29 -4.25
C LEU A 79 -1.03 -8.13 -4.85
N MET A 80 -1.73 -7.02 -5.09
CA MET A 80 -1.14 -5.79 -5.58
C MET A 80 -0.55 -4.98 -4.41
N ASN A 81 0.68 -4.47 -4.59
CA ASN A 81 1.31 -3.56 -3.64
C ASN A 81 0.56 -2.20 -3.59
N ASN A 82 0.77 -1.43 -2.53
CA ASN A 82 0.32 -0.05 -2.40
C ASN A 82 1.47 0.97 -2.46
N GLY A 83 2.57 0.64 -3.14
CA GLY A 83 3.79 1.46 -3.23
C GLY A 83 3.59 2.84 -3.85
N MET A 84 2.45 3.10 -4.50
CA MET A 84 2.05 4.45 -4.93
C MET A 84 2.05 5.48 -3.78
N MET A 85 1.85 5.03 -2.53
CA MET A 85 1.87 5.90 -1.35
C MET A 85 3.26 6.46 -1.01
N TRP A 86 4.32 5.98 -1.66
CA TRP A 86 5.64 6.57 -1.52
C TRP A 86 5.85 7.82 -2.37
N PHE A 87 4.95 8.14 -3.31
CA PHE A 87 4.97 9.43 -3.98
C PHE A 87 4.49 10.54 -3.04
N ASP A 88 4.98 11.76 -3.29
CA ASP A 88 4.31 12.97 -2.81
C ASP A 88 3.07 13.21 -3.68
N PRO A 89 1.86 13.28 -3.10
CA PRO A 89 0.65 13.55 -3.88
C PRO A 89 0.62 14.99 -4.43
N ARG A 90 1.47 15.90 -3.93
CA ARG A 90 1.52 17.30 -4.38
C ARG A 90 2.30 17.41 -5.69
N PRO A 91 1.76 18.07 -6.72
CA PRO A 91 2.40 18.18 -8.02
C PRO A 91 3.64 19.08 -8.00
N GLY A 92 4.51 18.92 -8.99
CA GLY A 92 5.67 19.79 -9.23
C GLY A 92 6.94 19.45 -8.43
N GLY A 93 6.84 18.57 -7.44
CA GLY A 93 7.99 18.09 -6.66
C GLY A 93 8.80 16.98 -7.36
N PRO A 94 10.03 16.71 -6.90
CA PRO A 94 10.89 15.65 -7.47
C PRO A 94 10.29 14.25 -7.35
N ASN A 95 9.52 13.99 -6.28
CA ASN A 95 8.81 12.74 -6.03
C ASN A 95 7.29 12.87 -6.22
N SER A 96 6.85 13.80 -7.08
CA SER A 96 5.43 13.93 -7.43
C SER A 96 4.97 12.81 -8.38
N VAL A 97 3.69 12.49 -8.34
CA VAL A 97 3.07 11.47 -9.20
C VAL A 97 3.03 11.95 -10.65
N LEU A 98 3.66 11.22 -11.58
CA LEU A 98 3.46 11.35 -13.02
C LEU A 98 3.50 9.97 -13.69
N GLY A 99 2.87 9.84 -14.86
CA GLY A 99 2.86 8.61 -15.65
C GLY A 99 4.28 8.12 -15.95
N GLY A 100 4.53 6.82 -15.72
CA GLY A 100 5.83 6.18 -15.98
C GLY A 100 6.92 6.47 -14.96
N ARG A 101 6.68 7.32 -13.94
CA ARG A 101 7.64 7.53 -12.85
C ARG A 101 7.64 6.35 -11.89
N ARG A 102 8.76 6.18 -11.20
CA ARG A 102 8.88 5.30 -10.04
C ARG A 102 8.91 6.15 -8.78
N PRO A 103 8.21 5.73 -7.70
CA PRO A 103 8.29 6.45 -6.44
C PRO A 103 9.68 6.28 -5.82
N LEU A 104 10.01 7.16 -4.88
CA LEU A 104 11.15 6.96 -4.01
C LEU A 104 11.04 5.60 -3.31
N CYS A 105 12.10 4.79 -3.42
CA CYS A 105 12.15 3.47 -2.81
C CYS A 105 12.79 3.58 -1.42
N LYS A 106 12.15 2.99 -0.40
CA LYS A 106 12.68 2.93 0.97
C LYS A 106 13.43 1.64 1.29
N LEU A 107 13.69 0.81 0.30
CA LEU A 107 14.44 -0.43 0.49
C LEU A 107 15.94 -0.09 0.51
N SER A 108 16.62 -0.47 1.59
CA SER A 108 18.07 -0.41 1.72
C SER A 108 18.61 -1.83 1.94
N GLU A 109 19.79 -2.10 1.40
CA GLU A 109 20.59 -3.29 1.73
C GLU A 109 21.60 -2.87 2.81
N ASN A 110 21.54 -3.50 3.98
CA ASN A 110 22.52 -3.35 5.07
C ASN A 110 23.14 -4.71 5.37
#